data_AF-Q16ZB6-F1
#
_entry.id   AF-Q16ZB6-F1
#
_cell.length_a   1.000
_cell.length_b   1.000
_cell.length_c   1.000
_cell.angle_alpha   90.00
_cell.angle_beta   90.00
_cell.angle_gamma   90.00
#
_symmetry.space_group_name_H-M   'P 1'
#
loop_
_entity.id
_entity.type
_entity.pdbx_description
1 polymer ?
#
loop_
_entity_poly.entity_id
_entity_poly.type
_entity_poly.pdbx_seq_one_letter_code
_entity_poly.pdbx_strand_id
1 'polypeptide(L)'
;MANGICPTLALRSSTGVEVWKPEGFKAPYVPDSGFARDESKLCRAIVYSPNGRFLAWANGTTVQICTVPDWKIVHKLPRPKAFYLKFSPGSTYLMTWEIYTENPKDEVKEKPNLFLYDVASGKEVFSIIQKRHADWEMHWAADESLAALMVGGEVLFYEVKPNEAFPSKPTKRLGGARNGGVSVSPGQSPPYVAFYVPGTKGAPSMCRLFRYPNLEANQPIASKSFFQADKVEMLWNKKGTGVLLLTSTDVDQTGQSYYGKQALHFMTVKGDSFAVQLNTEGSLHAVAWSPRSTEFCVVYGFMPAKATLYNLKCDVVFEFGTGNRNSIYYNEFGNLLIFGGFGNLPGYVEVWDLNRKKQITELRAPDTTLLEWSPVGDVFLTATTAPRLRMSNGFKIWHHTGALLHETHWPEKQELLEVIWQKYAPGVLKENTITNEKVEGIASKTPQESKQKYVPPGMRNSISGGSGETANHAASVRAPIPGLPPGYRSSVQQAKDKKQKNKNKPKASEGQGNQNNKPTNGTPNNRATSAGAGNSTGGNQEKKSRPKTAPNPNPLAQEENATPPAAPKPTQKGSGDPEKDKKIKNINKKLKDIKLLKEKNERGEKLEQTQIIKMNSEAELIKELKALKTS
;
A
#
# COMPACT_ATOMS: atom_id res chain seq x y z
N MET A 1 -20.13 -23.58 5.21
CA MET A 1 -19.75 -24.34 4.01
C MET A 1 -21.02 -24.91 3.36
N ALA A 2 -21.75 -24.13 2.56
CA ALA A 2 -23.00 -24.62 1.95
C ALA A 2 -22.77 -25.56 0.74
N ASN A 3 -21.56 -25.57 0.17
CA ASN A 3 -21.21 -26.32 -1.03
C ASN A 3 -20.53 -27.69 -0.76
N GLY A 4 -20.37 -28.11 0.51
CA GLY A 4 -19.71 -29.37 0.89
C GLY A 4 -18.20 -29.46 0.65
N ILE A 5 -17.65 -28.60 -0.22
CA ILE A 5 -16.22 -28.53 -0.56
C ILE A 5 -15.42 -27.93 0.61
N CYS A 6 -14.39 -28.65 1.05
CA CYS A 6 -13.42 -28.23 2.05
C CYS A 6 -12.08 -27.91 1.36
N PRO A 7 -11.72 -26.63 1.18
CA PRO A 7 -10.46 -26.24 0.53
C PRO A 7 -9.27 -26.48 1.46
N THR A 8 -8.16 -26.97 0.93
CA THR A 8 -6.92 -27.17 1.68
C THR A 8 -6.12 -25.87 1.81
N LEU A 9 -5.22 -25.84 2.79
CA LEU A 9 -4.22 -24.80 3.00
C LEU A 9 -2.83 -25.36 2.68
N ALA A 10 -2.08 -24.74 1.78
CA ALA A 10 -0.66 -25.04 1.65
C ALA A 10 0.15 -24.08 2.54
N LEU A 11 1.08 -24.65 3.31
CA LEU A 11 1.93 -23.95 4.27
C LEU A 11 3.38 -24.00 3.81
N ARG A 12 4.08 -22.87 3.88
CA ARG A 12 5.54 -22.80 3.70
C ARG A 12 6.17 -22.27 4.98
N SER A 13 7.14 -23.00 5.49
CA SER A 13 7.82 -22.72 6.76
C SER A 13 9.34 -22.82 6.62
N SER A 14 10.08 -22.38 7.64
CA SER A 14 11.53 -22.59 7.72
C SER A 14 11.97 -24.06 7.85
N THR A 15 11.03 -24.99 8.02
CA THR A 15 11.27 -26.44 8.11
C THR A 15 10.63 -27.24 6.97
N GLY A 16 10.12 -26.57 5.93
CA GLY A 16 9.58 -27.22 4.74
C GLY A 16 8.19 -26.76 4.29
N VAL A 17 7.61 -27.56 3.40
CA VAL A 17 6.25 -27.41 2.86
C VAL A 17 5.33 -28.51 3.38
N GLU A 18 4.14 -28.11 3.81
CA GLU A 18 3.05 -29.00 4.20
C GLU A 18 1.74 -28.59 3.51
N VAL A 19 0.80 -29.52 3.40
CA VAL A 19 -0.60 -29.20 3.10
C VAL A 19 -1.47 -29.65 4.28
N TRP A 20 -2.41 -28.82 4.69
CA TRP A 20 -3.36 -29.08 5.76
C TRP A 20 -4.79 -29.07 5.23
N LYS A 21 -5.62 -29.97 5.74
CA LYS A 21 -7.05 -30.12 5.41
C LYS A 21 -7.90 -30.10 6.68
N PRO A 22 -9.17 -29.66 6.63
CA PRO A 22 -10.09 -29.83 7.74
C PRO A 22 -10.64 -31.26 7.76
N GLU A 23 -10.79 -31.86 8.95
CA GLU A 23 -11.34 -33.23 9.09
C GLU A 23 -12.88 -33.30 8.92
N GLY A 24 -13.53 -32.20 8.53
CA GLY A 24 -14.98 -32.08 8.38
C GLY A 24 -15.49 -30.65 8.58
N PHE A 25 -16.82 -30.48 8.60
CA PHE A 25 -17.43 -29.18 8.87
C PHE A 25 -17.22 -28.77 10.34
N LYS A 26 -16.66 -27.57 10.55
CA LYS A 26 -16.17 -27.04 11.84
C LYS A 26 -15.01 -27.83 12.49
N ALA A 27 -14.42 -28.81 11.81
CA ALA A 27 -13.23 -29.50 12.31
C ALA A 27 -11.99 -28.60 12.29
N PRO A 28 -10.97 -28.85 13.14
CA PRO A 28 -9.67 -28.20 13.00
C PRO A 28 -9.03 -28.57 11.65
N TYR A 29 -8.14 -27.70 11.17
CA TYR A 29 -7.24 -28.05 10.08
C TYR A 29 -6.07 -28.85 10.66
N VAL A 30 -5.73 -29.95 10.00
CA VAL A 30 -4.66 -30.88 10.38
C VAL A 30 -3.78 -31.17 9.16
N PRO A 31 -2.51 -31.59 9.33
CA PRO A 31 -1.67 -32.05 8.23
C PRO A 31 -2.35 -33.15 7.40
N ASP A 32 -2.33 -33.03 6.08
CA ASP A 32 -2.86 -34.03 5.18
C ASP A 32 -1.88 -35.21 5.05
N SER A 33 -2.23 -36.37 5.61
CA SER A 33 -1.47 -37.61 5.49
C SER A 33 -1.27 -38.12 4.05
N GLY A 34 -2.04 -37.59 3.08
CA GLY A 34 -1.81 -37.85 1.66
C GLY A 34 -0.68 -37.03 1.04
N PHE A 35 -0.27 -35.91 1.67
CA PHE A 35 0.79 -35.04 1.14
C PHE A 35 2.14 -35.40 1.76
N ALA A 36 3.09 -35.84 0.91
CA ALA A 36 4.46 -36.08 1.33
C ALA A 36 5.19 -34.75 1.60
N ARG A 37 5.31 -34.38 2.89
CA ARG A 37 6.03 -33.19 3.37
C ARG A 37 7.44 -33.09 2.76
N ASP A 38 7.75 -31.94 2.16
CA ASP A 38 9.11 -31.61 1.71
C ASP A 38 9.83 -30.86 2.83
N GLU A 39 10.78 -31.51 3.50
CA GLU A 39 11.51 -30.96 4.66
C GLU A 39 12.60 -29.92 4.30
N SER A 40 12.68 -29.47 3.04
CA SER A 40 13.72 -28.53 2.64
C SER A 40 13.56 -27.16 3.30
N LYS A 41 14.54 -26.85 4.16
CA LYS A 41 14.75 -25.53 4.80
C LYS A 41 15.01 -24.39 3.81
N LEU A 42 15.19 -24.69 2.52
CA LEU A 42 15.44 -23.72 1.45
C LEU A 42 14.21 -23.46 0.56
N CYS A 43 13.00 -23.75 1.04
CA CYS A 43 11.79 -23.49 0.27
C CYS A 43 11.50 -21.98 0.09
N ARG A 44 11.70 -21.47 -1.14
CA ARG A 44 11.63 -20.02 -1.44
C ARG A 44 10.25 -19.51 -1.81
N ALA A 45 9.48 -20.32 -2.55
CA ALA A 45 8.16 -19.98 -3.05
C ALA A 45 7.25 -21.21 -3.10
N ILE A 46 5.94 -20.97 -2.94
CA ILE A 46 4.86 -21.94 -3.10
C ILE A 46 3.71 -21.26 -3.85
N VAL A 47 3.05 -21.98 -4.76
CA VAL A 47 1.96 -21.41 -5.57
C VAL A 47 0.97 -22.48 -6.02
N TYR A 48 -0.32 -22.23 -5.80
CA TYR A 48 -1.40 -22.97 -6.44
C TYR A 48 -1.64 -22.44 -7.87
N SER A 49 -1.86 -23.35 -8.80
CA SER A 49 -2.41 -23.03 -10.13
C SER A 49 -3.77 -22.33 -10.03
N PRO A 50 -4.05 -21.28 -10.84
CA PRO A 50 -5.32 -20.57 -10.84
C PRO A 50 -6.58 -21.46 -10.94
N ASN A 51 -6.51 -22.58 -11.65
CA ASN A 51 -7.62 -23.52 -11.78
C ASN A 51 -7.72 -24.57 -10.64
N GLY A 52 -6.73 -24.66 -9.75
CA GLY A 52 -6.71 -25.59 -8.63
C GLY A 52 -6.18 -27.00 -8.90
N ARG A 53 -5.76 -27.33 -10.13
CA ARG A 53 -5.32 -28.70 -10.50
C ARG A 53 -3.94 -29.07 -9.94
N PHE A 54 -3.06 -28.09 -9.84
CA PHE A 54 -1.65 -28.24 -9.45
C PHE A 54 -1.22 -27.33 -8.29
N LEU A 55 -0.29 -27.83 -7.49
CA LEU A 55 0.50 -27.08 -6.51
C LEU A 55 1.97 -27.20 -6.89
N ALA A 56 2.70 -26.08 -6.90
CA ALA A 56 4.14 -26.05 -7.19
C ALA A 56 4.93 -25.32 -6.09
N TRP A 57 6.14 -25.79 -5.80
CA TRP A 57 7.03 -25.17 -4.82
C TRP A 57 8.51 -25.30 -5.20
N ALA A 58 9.31 -24.30 -4.84
CA ALA A 58 10.74 -24.23 -5.14
C ALA A 58 11.52 -24.63 -3.88
N ASN A 59 11.99 -25.88 -3.79
CA ASN A 59 12.61 -26.44 -2.59
C ASN A 59 14.12 -26.16 -2.46
N GLY A 60 14.69 -25.28 -3.29
CA GLY A 60 16.11 -24.91 -3.27
C GLY A 60 17.04 -25.88 -4.04
N THR A 61 16.57 -27.07 -4.42
CA THR A 61 17.26 -27.98 -5.34
C THR A 61 16.50 -28.11 -6.66
N THR A 62 15.18 -28.23 -6.60
CA THR A 62 14.26 -28.36 -7.74
C THR A 62 12.99 -27.55 -7.51
N VAL A 63 12.28 -27.22 -8.58
CA VAL A 63 10.86 -26.84 -8.50
C VAL A 63 10.05 -28.11 -8.70
N GLN A 64 9.26 -28.48 -7.69
CA GLN A 64 8.34 -29.63 -7.78
C GLN A 64 6.96 -29.15 -8.21
N ILE A 65 6.27 -29.94 -9.03
CA ILE A 65 4.85 -29.74 -9.40
C ILE A 65 4.10 -31.03 -9.03
N CYS A 66 3.05 -30.92 -8.22
CA CYS A 66 2.17 -32.05 -7.90
C CYS A 66 0.71 -31.78 -8.29
N THR A 67 -0.05 -32.85 -8.53
CA THR A 67 -1.50 -32.82 -8.68
C THR A 67 -2.18 -32.68 -7.32
N VAL A 68 -3.18 -31.80 -7.22
CA VAL A 68 -3.89 -31.50 -5.97
C VAL A 68 -4.84 -32.61 -5.49
N PRO A 69 -5.53 -33.39 -6.35
CA PRO A 69 -6.44 -34.44 -5.89
C PRO A 69 -5.78 -35.64 -5.18
N ASP A 70 -4.51 -35.91 -5.44
CA ASP A 70 -3.80 -37.12 -5.00
C ASP A 70 -2.33 -36.89 -4.61
N TRP A 71 -1.91 -35.61 -4.55
CA TRP A 71 -0.58 -35.13 -4.15
C TRP A 71 0.63 -35.74 -4.87
N LYS A 72 0.43 -36.43 -6.00
CA LYS A 72 1.51 -37.05 -6.77
C LYS A 72 2.35 -36.00 -7.48
N ILE A 73 3.67 -36.08 -7.34
CA ILE A 73 4.61 -35.22 -8.07
C ILE A 73 4.61 -35.64 -9.55
N VAL A 74 4.18 -34.72 -10.42
CA VAL A 74 4.15 -34.92 -11.88
C VAL A 74 5.52 -34.62 -12.48
N HIS A 75 6.12 -33.49 -12.08
CA HIS A 75 7.36 -32.97 -12.66
C HIS A 75 8.32 -32.43 -11.58
N LYS A 76 9.63 -32.55 -11.85
CA LYS A 76 10.71 -31.96 -11.05
C LYS A 76 11.65 -31.18 -11.96
N LEU A 77 11.57 -29.86 -11.92
CA LEU A 77 12.35 -28.97 -12.79
C LEU A 77 13.70 -28.62 -12.13
N PRO A 78 14.83 -28.68 -12.85
CA PRO A 78 16.17 -28.48 -12.29
C PRO A 78 16.52 -26.99 -12.09
N ARG A 79 15.71 -26.28 -11.29
CA ARG A 79 15.85 -24.84 -11.00
C ARG A 79 16.11 -24.58 -9.51
N PRO A 80 17.34 -24.84 -9.01
CA PRO A 80 17.71 -24.66 -7.60
C PRO A 80 17.74 -23.18 -7.16
N LYS A 81 17.82 -22.23 -8.10
CA LYS A 81 17.83 -20.78 -7.81
C LYS A 81 16.47 -20.12 -8.04
N ALA A 82 15.42 -20.88 -8.38
CA ALA A 82 14.06 -20.37 -8.45
C ALA A 82 13.69 -19.64 -7.14
N PHE A 83 13.32 -18.38 -7.29
CA PHE A 83 12.95 -17.47 -6.20
C PHE A 83 11.47 -17.11 -6.26
N TYR A 84 10.92 -16.94 -7.47
CA TYR A 84 9.48 -16.79 -7.70
C TYR A 84 8.95 -17.84 -8.67
N LEU A 85 7.69 -18.22 -8.46
CA LEU A 85 6.91 -19.14 -9.28
C LEU A 85 5.57 -18.49 -9.61
N LYS A 86 5.08 -18.63 -10.85
CA LYS A 86 3.72 -18.21 -11.21
C LYS A 86 3.16 -19.03 -12.37
N PHE A 87 1.94 -19.54 -12.23
CA PHE A 87 1.23 -20.21 -13.33
C PHE A 87 0.55 -19.19 -14.25
N SER A 88 0.40 -19.53 -15.53
CA SER A 88 -0.47 -18.83 -16.47
C SER A 88 -1.98 -19.03 -16.13
N PRO A 89 -2.91 -18.22 -16.66
CA PRO A 89 -4.33 -18.24 -16.25
C PRO A 89 -5.07 -19.58 -16.43
N GLY A 90 -4.90 -20.26 -17.56
CA GLY A 90 -5.39 -21.63 -17.80
C GLY A 90 -4.56 -22.70 -17.09
N SER A 91 -3.40 -22.30 -16.56
CA SER A 91 -2.37 -23.11 -15.90
C SER A 91 -1.75 -24.17 -16.81
N THR A 92 -1.67 -23.86 -18.11
CA THR A 92 -0.90 -24.64 -19.10
C THR A 92 0.59 -24.46 -18.89
N TYR A 93 1.03 -23.28 -18.44
CA TYR A 93 2.44 -22.97 -18.22
C TYR A 93 2.77 -22.62 -16.77
N LEU A 94 3.99 -22.97 -16.34
CA LEU A 94 4.61 -22.52 -15.10
C LEU A 94 5.82 -21.64 -15.42
N MET A 95 5.79 -20.41 -14.93
CA MET A 95 6.91 -19.48 -14.94
C MET A 95 7.79 -19.67 -13.70
N THR A 96 9.11 -19.68 -13.88
CA THR A 96 10.09 -19.65 -12.79
C THR A 96 11.06 -18.50 -13.01
N TRP A 97 11.29 -17.67 -11.99
CA TRP A 97 12.28 -16.59 -12.03
C TRP A 97 13.36 -16.78 -10.99
N GLU A 98 14.61 -16.68 -11.44
CA GLU A 98 15.82 -16.73 -10.64
C GLU A 98 16.43 -15.31 -10.52
N ILE A 99 17.08 -15.01 -9.40
CA ILE A 99 17.77 -13.71 -9.23
C ILE A 99 18.90 -13.62 -10.27
N TYR A 100 18.85 -12.60 -11.12
CA TYR A 100 19.86 -12.36 -12.15
C TYR A 100 21.21 -11.98 -11.51
N THR A 101 22.23 -12.83 -11.69
CA THR A 101 23.59 -12.64 -11.16
C THR A 101 24.65 -12.84 -12.23
N GLU A 102 25.37 -11.79 -12.60
CA GLU A 102 26.51 -11.87 -13.53
C GLU A 102 27.76 -12.32 -12.77
N ASN A 103 28.17 -13.59 -12.95
CA ASN A 103 29.39 -14.14 -12.37
C ASN A 103 30.61 -13.77 -13.23
N PRO A 104 31.65 -13.09 -12.70
CA PRO A 104 32.85 -12.73 -13.48
C PRO A 104 33.69 -13.91 -14.00
N LYS A 105 33.37 -15.14 -13.57
CA LYS A 105 34.05 -16.39 -13.97
C LYS A 105 33.28 -17.21 -15.02
N ASP A 106 32.05 -16.82 -15.36
CA ASP A 106 31.23 -17.55 -16.33
C ASP A 106 31.57 -17.06 -17.75
N GLU A 107 31.89 -18.00 -18.66
CA GLU A 107 32.22 -17.68 -20.07
C GLU A 107 31.08 -16.93 -20.77
N VAL A 108 29.84 -17.39 -20.55
CA VAL A 108 28.61 -16.71 -20.97
C VAL A 108 28.14 -15.81 -19.83
N LYS A 109 28.38 -14.50 -19.96
CA LYS A 109 28.01 -13.48 -18.96
C LYS A 109 26.50 -13.26 -18.86
N GLU A 110 25.79 -13.36 -19.99
CA GLU A 110 24.35 -13.09 -20.10
C GLU A 110 23.57 -14.40 -20.18
N LYS A 111 23.15 -14.91 -19.02
CA LYS A 111 22.36 -16.15 -18.90
C LYS A 111 20.88 -15.82 -18.66
N PRO A 112 19.92 -16.50 -19.32
CA PRO A 112 18.50 -16.41 -18.97
C PRO A 112 18.26 -16.67 -17.48
N ASN A 113 17.29 -15.96 -16.92
CA ASN A 113 16.87 -16.11 -15.53
C ASN A 113 15.35 -16.16 -15.36
N LEU A 114 14.60 -15.87 -16.43
CA LEU A 114 13.18 -16.16 -16.55
C LEU A 114 12.99 -17.35 -17.47
N PHE A 115 12.28 -18.37 -16.99
CA PHE A 115 12.00 -19.62 -17.70
C PHE A 115 10.50 -19.92 -17.69
N LEU A 116 10.00 -20.49 -18.79
CA LEU A 116 8.63 -20.92 -18.98
C LEU A 116 8.62 -22.43 -19.28
N TYR A 117 7.83 -23.18 -18.50
CA TYR A 117 7.65 -24.61 -18.64
C TYR A 117 6.22 -24.93 -19.06
N ASP A 118 6.05 -25.84 -20.01
CA ASP A 118 4.76 -26.51 -20.21
C ASP A 118 4.50 -27.48 -19.04
N VAL A 119 3.37 -27.33 -18.37
CA VAL A 119 2.98 -28.15 -17.21
C VAL A 119 2.58 -29.57 -17.62
N ALA A 120 2.16 -29.79 -18.87
CA ALA A 120 1.82 -31.13 -19.36
C ALA A 120 3.08 -31.98 -19.57
N SER A 121 4.03 -31.52 -20.39
CA SER A 121 5.25 -32.27 -20.73
C SER A 121 6.44 -32.05 -19.77
N GLY A 122 6.39 -31.02 -18.91
CA GLY A 122 7.47 -30.65 -18.00
C GLY A 122 8.67 -30.00 -18.70
N LYS A 123 8.58 -29.73 -20.01
CA LYS A 123 9.68 -29.20 -20.83
C LYS A 123 9.75 -27.67 -20.76
N GLU A 124 10.98 -27.15 -20.83
CA GLU A 124 11.21 -25.73 -21.06
C GLU A 124 10.78 -25.37 -22.49
N VAL A 125 9.91 -24.37 -22.63
CA VAL A 125 9.36 -23.91 -23.92
C VAL A 125 9.85 -22.51 -24.31
N PHE A 126 10.28 -21.70 -23.33
CA PHE A 126 10.80 -20.36 -23.55
C PHE A 126 11.68 -19.91 -22.38
N SER A 127 12.72 -19.13 -22.67
CA SER A 127 13.58 -18.52 -21.65
C SER A 127 14.16 -17.19 -22.12
N ILE A 128 14.33 -16.25 -21.17
CA ILE A 128 14.78 -14.88 -21.45
C ILE A 128 15.50 -14.26 -20.24
N ILE A 129 16.22 -13.18 -20.48
CA ILE A 129 16.87 -12.37 -19.45
C ILE A 129 15.88 -11.29 -18.98
N GLN A 130 15.45 -11.39 -17.72
CA GLN A 130 14.64 -10.39 -17.05
C GLN A 130 15.41 -9.83 -15.86
N LYS A 131 16.18 -8.75 -16.10
CA LYS A 131 16.97 -8.04 -15.08
C LYS A 131 16.09 -7.22 -14.12
N ARG A 132 14.81 -6.96 -14.45
CA ARG A 132 13.86 -6.23 -13.59
C ARG A 132 13.12 -7.18 -12.65
N HIS A 133 13.29 -6.99 -11.34
CA HIS A 133 12.63 -7.78 -10.29
C HIS A 133 11.16 -7.37 -10.07
N ALA A 134 10.82 -6.09 -10.26
CA ALA A 134 9.43 -5.63 -10.27
C ALA A 134 8.77 -5.97 -11.62
N ASP A 135 7.57 -6.53 -11.57
CA ASP A 135 6.81 -7.04 -12.73
C ASP A 135 7.70 -7.93 -13.64
N TRP A 136 8.32 -8.94 -13.02
CA TRP A 136 9.17 -9.94 -13.69
C TRP A 136 8.36 -10.90 -14.58
N GLU A 137 7.06 -11.02 -14.30
CA GLU A 137 6.12 -11.97 -14.90
C GLU A 137 5.64 -11.56 -16.30
N MET A 138 5.11 -12.52 -17.04
CA MET A 138 4.42 -12.29 -18.31
C MET A 138 2.95 -11.99 -18.00
N HIS A 139 2.40 -10.97 -18.66
CA HIS A 139 0.99 -10.64 -18.59
C HIS A 139 0.26 -11.42 -19.69
N TRP A 140 -0.67 -12.29 -19.28
CA TRP A 140 -1.38 -13.20 -20.17
C TRP A 140 -2.82 -12.72 -20.46
N ALA A 141 -3.32 -13.03 -21.65
CA ALA A 141 -4.77 -13.08 -21.90
C ALA A 141 -5.40 -14.24 -21.10
N ALA A 142 -6.71 -14.14 -20.81
CA ALA A 142 -7.42 -15.14 -20.00
C ALA A 142 -7.52 -16.52 -20.67
N ASP A 143 -7.44 -16.57 -22.01
CA ASP A 143 -7.39 -17.78 -22.84
C ASP A 143 -5.97 -18.22 -23.22
N GLU A 144 -4.94 -17.58 -22.64
CA GLU A 144 -3.51 -17.80 -22.89
C GLU A 144 -3.05 -17.50 -24.34
N SER A 145 -3.92 -17.00 -25.22
CA SER A 145 -3.64 -16.72 -26.64
C SER A 145 -2.59 -15.63 -26.89
N LEU A 146 -2.32 -14.80 -25.88
CA LEU A 146 -1.35 -13.71 -25.93
C LEU A 146 -0.59 -13.64 -24.60
N ALA A 147 0.73 -13.60 -24.68
CA ALA A 147 1.61 -13.23 -23.57
C ALA A 147 2.39 -11.96 -23.90
N ALA A 148 2.46 -11.03 -22.95
CA ALA A 148 3.22 -9.77 -23.07
C ALA A 148 4.26 -9.66 -21.95
N LEU A 149 5.49 -9.28 -22.31
CA LEU A 149 6.60 -9.09 -21.36
C LEU A 149 7.31 -7.76 -21.58
N MET A 150 7.57 -7.01 -20.51
CA MET A 150 8.38 -5.79 -20.55
C MET A 150 9.87 -6.13 -20.40
N VAL A 151 10.68 -5.86 -21.43
CA VAL A 151 12.14 -6.11 -21.43
C VAL A 151 12.87 -4.89 -21.99
N GLY A 152 13.80 -4.32 -21.22
CA GLY A 152 14.64 -3.19 -21.65
C GLY A 152 13.91 -1.84 -21.87
N GLY A 153 12.58 -1.82 -21.79
CA GLY A 153 11.73 -0.68 -22.17
C GLY A 153 10.82 -0.99 -23.37
N GLU A 154 11.02 -2.11 -24.07
CA GLU A 154 10.09 -2.62 -25.08
C GLU A 154 9.10 -3.62 -24.46
N VAL A 155 7.83 -3.59 -24.89
CA VAL A 155 6.92 -4.72 -24.69
C VAL A 155 7.10 -5.69 -25.84
N LEU A 156 7.40 -6.94 -25.50
CA LEU A 156 7.47 -8.07 -26.41
C LEU A 156 6.15 -8.85 -26.33
N PHE A 157 5.43 -8.98 -27.45
CA PHE A 157 4.16 -9.72 -27.54
C PHE A 157 4.37 -11.05 -28.25
N TYR A 158 3.85 -12.12 -27.65
CA TYR A 158 3.95 -13.49 -28.11
C TYR A 158 2.53 -14.03 -28.34
N GLU A 159 2.14 -14.25 -29.60
CA GLU A 159 0.86 -14.88 -29.94
C GLU A 159 1.00 -16.41 -29.81
N VAL A 160 0.23 -17.03 -28.92
CA VAL A 160 0.19 -18.48 -28.72
C VAL A 160 -1.05 -19.01 -29.40
N LYS A 161 -0.88 -19.86 -30.41
CA LYS A 161 -2.01 -20.55 -31.07
C LYS A 161 -2.26 -21.90 -30.41
N PRO A 162 -3.52 -22.40 -30.39
CA PRO A 162 -3.82 -23.75 -29.98
C PRO A 162 -3.00 -24.79 -30.75
N ASN A 163 -2.43 -25.77 -30.04
CA ASN A 163 -1.65 -26.89 -30.57
C ASN A 163 -0.32 -26.55 -31.29
N GLU A 164 0.10 -25.28 -31.38
CA GLU A 164 1.46 -24.92 -31.80
C GLU A 164 2.40 -24.79 -30.57
N ALA A 165 3.70 -24.92 -30.79
CA ALA A 165 4.70 -24.68 -29.74
C ALA A 165 4.78 -23.19 -29.37
N PHE A 166 5.20 -22.87 -28.14
CA PHE A 166 5.33 -21.48 -27.71
C PHE A 166 6.31 -20.72 -28.62
N PRO A 167 5.97 -19.51 -29.11
CA PRO A 167 6.78 -18.80 -30.09
C PRO A 167 8.12 -18.32 -29.52
N SER A 168 9.22 -18.72 -30.16
CA SER A 168 10.59 -18.33 -29.76
C SER A 168 10.95 -16.87 -30.08
N LYS A 169 10.13 -16.18 -30.88
CA LYS A 169 10.29 -14.76 -31.26
C LYS A 169 8.96 -14.02 -31.03
N PRO A 170 8.99 -12.75 -30.56
CA PRO A 170 7.77 -11.97 -30.38
C PRO A 170 7.15 -11.58 -31.73
N THR A 171 5.85 -11.80 -31.89
CA THR A 171 5.06 -11.46 -33.08
C THR A 171 4.97 -9.95 -33.28
N LYS A 172 4.86 -9.19 -32.18
CA LYS A 172 4.85 -7.71 -32.20
C LYS A 172 5.72 -7.14 -31.09
N ARG A 173 6.17 -5.90 -31.28
CA ARG A 173 6.80 -5.09 -30.23
C ARG A 173 6.11 -3.74 -30.11
N LEU A 174 6.09 -3.19 -28.90
CA LEU A 174 5.68 -1.80 -28.65
C LEU A 174 6.78 -1.12 -27.82
N GLY A 175 7.47 -0.15 -28.43
CA GLY A 175 8.54 0.59 -27.76
C GLY A 175 8.01 1.55 -26.71
N GLY A 176 8.64 1.56 -25.53
CA GLY A 176 8.35 2.48 -24.44
C GLY A 176 9.61 3.20 -23.95
N ALA A 177 9.41 4.22 -23.10
CA ALA A 177 10.50 4.78 -22.33
C ALA A 177 10.98 3.76 -21.27
N ARG A 178 12.25 3.86 -20.85
CA ARG A 178 12.76 3.08 -19.71
C ARG A 178 11.88 3.34 -18.48
N ASN A 179 11.57 2.29 -17.73
CA ASN A 179 10.58 2.25 -16.64
C ASN A 179 9.11 2.38 -17.09
N GLY A 180 8.80 2.11 -18.36
CA GLY A 180 7.44 1.80 -18.80
C GLY A 180 6.86 0.54 -18.13
N GLY A 181 5.54 0.38 -18.25
CA GLY A 181 4.80 -0.80 -17.77
C GLY A 181 3.81 -1.32 -18.81
N VAL A 182 3.41 -2.58 -18.68
CA VAL A 182 2.31 -3.18 -19.47
C VAL A 182 1.37 -3.96 -18.54
N SER A 183 0.10 -4.07 -18.90
CA SER A 183 -0.84 -4.95 -18.22
C SER A 183 -1.94 -5.41 -19.19
N VAL A 184 -2.03 -6.72 -19.43
CA VAL A 184 -3.04 -7.34 -20.31
C VAL A 184 -4.32 -7.59 -19.53
N SER A 185 -5.48 -7.34 -20.16
CA SER A 185 -6.79 -7.52 -19.52
C SER A 185 -7.13 -9.00 -19.31
N PRO A 186 -7.64 -9.42 -18.14
CA PRO A 186 -8.16 -10.77 -17.90
C PRO A 186 -9.57 -10.99 -18.50
N GLY A 187 -9.91 -10.24 -19.56
CA GLY A 187 -11.22 -10.28 -20.21
C GLY A 187 -11.30 -11.27 -21.37
N GLN A 188 -12.41 -11.20 -22.11
CA GLN A 188 -12.58 -11.96 -23.36
C GLN A 188 -11.63 -11.49 -24.46
N SER A 189 -11.18 -12.42 -25.30
CA SER A 189 -10.37 -12.12 -26.48
C SER A 189 -11.20 -11.50 -27.63
N PRO A 190 -10.57 -10.69 -28.51
CA PRO A 190 -9.17 -10.28 -28.46
C PRO A 190 -8.90 -9.27 -27.32
N PRO A 191 -7.81 -9.45 -26.55
CA PRO A 191 -7.60 -8.79 -25.27
C PRO A 191 -7.26 -7.30 -25.41
N TYR A 192 -7.56 -6.56 -24.35
CA TYR A 192 -7.13 -5.17 -24.19
C TYR A 192 -5.75 -5.11 -23.51
N VAL A 193 -4.95 -4.11 -23.87
CA VAL A 193 -3.60 -3.91 -23.34
C VAL A 193 -3.48 -2.49 -22.81
N ALA A 194 -3.28 -2.36 -21.50
CA ALA A 194 -2.88 -1.10 -20.89
C ALA A 194 -1.35 -0.97 -20.99
N PHE A 195 -0.88 0.18 -21.48
CA PHE A 195 0.53 0.47 -21.70
C PHE A 195 0.89 1.79 -21.04
N TYR A 196 1.86 1.76 -20.13
CA TYR A 196 2.33 2.92 -19.38
C TYR A 196 3.66 3.42 -19.93
N VAL A 197 3.71 4.70 -20.29
CA VAL A 197 4.92 5.42 -20.68
C VAL A 197 5.19 6.53 -19.65
N PRO A 198 6.29 6.47 -18.88
CA PRO A 198 6.66 7.54 -17.95
C PRO A 198 7.06 8.81 -18.70
N GLY A 199 6.72 9.96 -18.13
CA GLY A 199 7.07 11.27 -18.65
C GLY A 199 8.57 11.53 -18.57
N THR A 200 9.14 12.11 -19.62
CA THR A 200 10.49 12.69 -19.59
C THR A 200 10.44 14.11 -18.99
N LYS A 201 11.59 14.75 -18.78
CA LYS A 201 11.69 16.06 -18.10
C LYS A 201 10.73 17.11 -18.69
N GLY A 202 9.66 17.43 -17.96
CA GLY A 202 8.64 18.41 -18.35
C GLY A 202 7.45 17.84 -19.15
N ALA A 203 7.53 16.61 -19.65
CA ALA A 203 6.42 15.92 -20.29
C ALA A 203 5.55 15.15 -19.26
N PRO A 204 4.23 15.06 -19.45
CA PRO A 204 3.39 14.22 -18.60
C PRO A 204 3.68 12.73 -18.83
N SER A 205 3.53 11.94 -17.77
CA SER A 205 3.38 10.49 -17.89
C SER A 205 2.03 10.16 -18.55
N MET A 206 1.96 9.05 -19.27
CA MET A 206 0.75 8.69 -20.03
C MET A 206 0.50 7.19 -20.01
N CYS A 207 -0.71 6.80 -19.64
CA CYS A 207 -1.22 5.45 -19.88
C CYS A 207 -2.13 5.46 -21.11
N ARG A 208 -1.92 4.51 -22.02
CA ARG A 208 -2.73 4.30 -23.22
C ARG A 208 -3.36 2.91 -23.17
N LEU A 209 -4.59 2.81 -23.65
CA LEU A 209 -5.31 1.55 -23.76
C LEU A 209 -5.48 1.18 -25.23
N PHE A 210 -5.07 -0.03 -25.58
CA PHE A 210 -5.17 -0.59 -26.94
C PHE A 210 -6.01 -1.87 -26.92
N ARG A 211 -6.43 -2.34 -28.10
CA ARG A 211 -7.08 -3.65 -28.28
C ARG A 211 -6.26 -4.45 -29.28
N TYR A 212 -5.69 -5.56 -28.82
CA TYR A 212 -4.84 -6.41 -29.66
C TYR A 212 -5.64 -6.91 -30.88
N PRO A 213 -5.04 -7.05 -32.09
CA PRO A 213 -3.65 -6.78 -32.45
C PRO A 213 -3.38 -5.32 -32.89
N ASN A 214 -4.34 -4.39 -32.76
CA ASN A 214 -4.11 -2.97 -33.06
C ASN A 214 -3.38 -2.29 -31.90
N LEU A 215 -2.12 -1.96 -32.13
CA LEU A 215 -1.21 -1.30 -31.18
C LEU A 215 -0.65 0.02 -31.77
N GLU A 216 -1.30 0.59 -32.79
CA GLU A 216 -0.79 1.79 -33.45
C GLU A 216 -0.88 3.01 -32.52
N ALA A 217 0.22 3.75 -32.39
CA ALA A 217 0.36 4.81 -31.39
C ALA A 217 -0.60 6.01 -31.57
N ASN A 218 -1.23 6.12 -32.75
CA ASN A 218 -2.26 7.09 -33.14
C ASN A 218 -3.71 6.60 -32.85
N GLN A 219 -3.93 5.30 -32.57
CA GLN A 219 -5.25 4.70 -32.35
C GLN A 219 -5.42 4.06 -30.94
N PRO A 220 -5.06 4.73 -29.82
CA PRO A 220 -5.47 4.26 -28.50
C PRO A 220 -7.00 4.42 -28.32
N ILE A 221 -7.65 3.42 -27.74
CA ILE A 221 -9.08 3.46 -27.37
C ILE A 221 -9.33 4.51 -26.30
N ALA A 222 -8.48 4.52 -25.27
CA ALA A 222 -8.48 5.50 -24.20
C ALA A 222 -7.04 5.95 -23.93
N SER A 223 -6.86 7.20 -23.55
CA SER A 223 -5.55 7.75 -23.17
C SER A 223 -5.71 8.67 -21.96
N LYS A 224 -4.89 8.47 -20.93
CA LYS A 224 -4.87 9.29 -19.72
C LYS A 224 -3.46 9.78 -19.45
N SER A 225 -3.28 11.09 -19.54
CA SER A 225 -2.07 11.79 -19.08
C SER A 225 -2.20 12.22 -17.63
N PHE A 226 -1.08 12.23 -16.92
CA PHE A 226 -0.94 12.74 -15.56
C PHE A 226 0.50 13.18 -15.32
N PHE A 227 0.67 14.20 -14.49
CA PHE A 227 1.98 14.64 -14.01
C PHE A 227 2.26 13.99 -12.65
N GLN A 228 3.54 13.98 -12.23
CA GLN A 228 3.95 13.46 -10.91
C GLN A 228 3.52 11.99 -10.70
N ALA A 229 4.16 11.08 -11.45
CA ALA A 229 3.97 9.63 -11.30
C ALA A 229 5.29 8.90 -11.61
N ASP A 230 5.99 8.49 -10.56
CA ASP A 230 7.25 7.75 -10.64
C ASP A 230 6.98 6.24 -10.83
N LYS A 231 5.95 5.73 -10.14
CA LYS A 231 5.37 4.38 -10.32
C LYS A 231 3.89 4.50 -10.71
N VAL A 232 3.43 3.57 -11.57
CA VAL A 232 2.00 3.36 -11.87
C VAL A 232 1.68 1.88 -11.78
N GLU A 233 0.62 1.54 -11.07
CA GLU A 233 0.09 0.19 -10.90
C GLU A 233 -1.26 0.07 -11.62
N MET A 234 -1.41 -0.98 -12.45
CA MET A 234 -2.52 -1.13 -13.40
C MET A 234 -3.45 -2.28 -12.97
N LEU A 235 -4.47 -1.92 -12.19
CA LEU A 235 -5.41 -2.87 -11.58
C LEU A 235 -6.63 -3.07 -12.48
N TRP A 236 -6.70 -4.20 -13.17
CA TRP A 236 -7.85 -4.58 -14.00
C TRP A 236 -9.03 -5.11 -13.18
N ASN A 237 -10.26 -4.83 -13.62
CA ASN A 237 -11.43 -5.57 -13.14
C ASN A 237 -11.45 -7.00 -13.71
N LYS A 238 -12.11 -7.94 -13.03
CA LYS A 238 -12.14 -9.37 -13.38
C LYS A 238 -12.77 -9.67 -14.76
N LYS A 239 -13.54 -8.73 -15.33
CA LYS A 239 -14.11 -8.82 -16.69
C LYS A 239 -13.20 -8.20 -17.78
N GLY A 240 -12.11 -7.55 -17.44
CA GLY A 240 -11.23 -6.85 -18.39
C GLY A 240 -11.86 -5.64 -19.09
N THR A 241 -12.93 -5.07 -18.56
CA THR A 241 -13.67 -3.93 -19.16
C THR A 241 -13.25 -2.56 -18.63
N GLY A 242 -12.44 -2.52 -17.57
CA GLY A 242 -11.91 -1.28 -17.02
C GLY A 242 -10.68 -1.52 -16.15
N VAL A 243 -9.79 -0.53 -16.13
CA VAL A 243 -8.52 -0.53 -15.40
C VAL A 243 -8.42 0.70 -14.51
N LEU A 244 -8.05 0.49 -13.24
CA LEU A 244 -7.65 1.55 -12.32
C LEU A 244 -6.14 1.75 -12.43
N LEU A 245 -5.72 3.00 -12.51
CA LEU A 245 -4.33 3.42 -12.47
C LEU A 245 -4.06 4.04 -11.10
N LEU A 246 -3.34 3.33 -10.25
CA LEU A 246 -2.80 3.89 -9.02
C LEU A 246 -1.43 4.51 -9.36
N THR A 247 -1.36 5.84 -9.33
CA THR A 247 -0.11 6.59 -9.53
C THR A 247 0.49 6.95 -8.18
N SER A 248 1.82 6.97 -8.08
CA SER A 248 2.55 7.43 -6.89
C SER A 248 3.85 8.14 -7.25
N THR A 249 4.21 9.17 -6.47
CA THR A 249 5.59 9.69 -6.42
C THR A 249 6.33 9.22 -5.18
N ASP A 250 7.65 9.16 -5.28
CA ASP A 250 8.52 8.85 -4.13
C ASP A 250 8.78 10.09 -3.26
N VAL A 251 8.75 11.29 -3.84
CA VAL A 251 8.94 12.58 -3.15
C VAL A 251 7.93 13.60 -3.67
N ASP A 252 7.33 14.39 -2.77
CA ASP A 252 6.52 15.54 -3.14
C ASP A 252 7.42 16.76 -3.36
N GLN A 253 7.46 17.26 -4.61
CA GLN A 253 8.26 18.43 -4.98
C GLN A 253 7.79 19.73 -4.28
N THR A 254 6.60 19.76 -3.69
CA THR A 254 6.10 20.87 -2.87
C THR A 254 6.57 20.81 -1.42
N GLY A 255 7.17 19.70 -0.98
CA GLY A 255 7.63 19.49 0.39
C GLY A 255 6.52 19.22 1.42
N GLN A 256 5.24 19.18 1.02
CA GLN A 256 4.10 18.94 1.90
C GLN A 256 4.05 17.50 2.44
N SER A 257 4.47 16.51 1.64
CA SER A 257 4.46 15.10 2.01
C SER A 257 5.83 14.44 1.87
N TYR A 258 6.33 13.87 2.96
CA TYR A 258 7.53 13.03 2.97
C TYR A 258 7.31 11.65 2.31
N TYR A 259 6.05 11.24 2.14
CA TYR A 259 5.65 9.97 1.51
C TYR A 259 5.17 10.16 0.06
N GLY A 260 5.57 11.27 -0.57
CA GLY A 260 5.12 11.63 -1.91
C GLY A 260 3.61 11.86 -2.01
N LYS A 261 3.09 11.73 -3.22
CA LYS A 261 1.67 11.92 -3.53
C LYS A 261 1.15 10.72 -4.32
N GLN A 262 -0.06 10.28 -3.99
CA GLN A 262 -0.78 9.24 -4.73
C GLN A 262 -2.00 9.86 -5.43
N ALA A 263 -2.38 9.31 -6.58
CA ALA A 263 -3.67 9.59 -7.20
C ALA A 263 -4.25 8.32 -7.82
N LEU A 264 -5.59 8.32 -7.99
CA LEU A 264 -6.32 7.21 -8.59
C LEU A 264 -7.02 7.71 -9.86
N HIS A 265 -6.79 7.03 -10.97
CA HIS A 265 -7.46 7.29 -12.24
C HIS A 265 -8.15 6.02 -12.72
N PHE A 266 -9.18 6.17 -13.56
CA PHE A 266 -9.93 5.05 -14.11
C PHE A 266 -10.04 5.18 -15.63
N MET A 267 -9.91 4.07 -16.36
CA MET A 267 -10.05 4.02 -17.82
C MET A 267 -10.95 2.85 -18.23
N THR A 268 -11.86 3.07 -19.18
CA THR A 268 -12.76 2.04 -19.71
C THR A 268 -12.30 1.55 -21.08
N VAL A 269 -12.71 0.33 -21.45
CA VAL A 269 -12.60 -0.17 -22.84
C VAL A 269 -13.54 0.54 -23.83
N LYS A 270 -14.31 1.55 -23.38
CA LYS A 270 -15.20 2.37 -24.23
C LYS A 270 -14.57 3.70 -24.65
N GLY A 271 -13.43 4.07 -24.07
CA GLY A 271 -12.72 5.33 -24.33
C GLY A 271 -12.76 6.33 -23.18
N ASP A 272 -13.63 6.13 -22.19
CA ASP A 272 -13.76 7.04 -21.04
C ASP A 272 -12.50 7.01 -20.17
N SER A 273 -12.05 8.17 -19.68
CA SER A 273 -10.95 8.24 -18.72
C SER A 273 -11.14 9.31 -17.63
N PHE A 274 -11.37 8.86 -16.41
CA PHE A 274 -11.72 9.69 -15.26
C PHE A 274 -10.54 9.81 -14.28
N ALA A 275 -10.54 10.88 -13.46
CA ALA A 275 -9.76 10.93 -12.24
C ALA A 275 -10.73 10.72 -11.07
N VAL A 276 -10.45 9.79 -10.17
CA VAL A 276 -11.33 9.48 -9.05
C VAL A 276 -11.20 10.61 -8.02
N GLN A 277 -12.29 11.32 -7.77
CA GLN A 277 -12.31 12.43 -6.81
C GLN A 277 -12.47 11.86 -5.40
N LEU A 278 -11.43 12.00 -4.59
CA LEU A 278 -11.40 11.59 -3.19
C LEU A 278 -11.85 12.79 -2.33
N ASN A 279 -12.93 12.64 -1.57
CA ASN A 279 -13.57 13.76 -0.86
C ASN A 279 -12.92 14.10 0.50
N THR A 280 -11.67 13.70 0.72
CA THR A 280 -10.91 13.91 1.97
C THR A 280 -9.42 13.84 1.64
N GLU A 281 -8.63 14.77 2.19
CA GLU A 281 -7.17 14.81 2.01
C GLU A 281 -6.45 13.74 2.86
N GLY A 282 -5.30 13.29 2.37
CA GLY A 282 -4.43 12.29 3.02
C GLY A 282 -3.92 11.24 2.02
N SER A 283 -3.29 10.19 2.54
CA SER A 283 -2.75 9.10 1.72
C SER A 283 -3.84 8.12 1.25
N LEU A 284 -3.50 7.33 0.24
CA LEU A 284 -4.34 6.30 -0.36
C LEU A 284 -3.85 4.93 0.11
N HIS A 285 -4.53 4.34 1.10
CA HIS A 285 -4.04 3.14 1.81
C HIS A 285 -4.32 1.86 1.04
N ALA A 286 -5.49 1.75 0.42
CA ALA A 286 -5.88 0.57 -0.35
C ALA A 286 -6.93 0.90 -1.43
N VAL A 287 -6.87 0.12 -2.52
CA VAL A 287 -7.83 0.13 -3.64
C VAL A 287 -8.13 -1.32 -3.98
N ALA A 288 -9.39 -1.70 -4.13
CA ALA A 288 -9.76 -3.05 -4.54
C ALA A 288 -10.99 -3.07 -5.45
N TRP A 289 -10.93 -3.86 -6.52
CA TRP A 289 -12.08 -4.15 -7.39
C TRP A 289 -13.04 -5.13 -6.72
N SER A 290 -14.35 -4.89 -6.84
CA SER A 290 -15.33 -5.94 -6.61
C SER A 290 -15.20 -7.02 -7.69
N PRO A 291 -15.13 -8.33 -7.35
CA PRO A 291 -15.09 -9.41 -8.33
C PRO A 291 -16.25 -9.39 -9.33
N ARG A 292 -17.41 -8.82 -8.95
CA ARG A 292 -18.58 -8.58 -9.82
C ARG A 292 -18.27 -7.62 -10.99
N SER A 293 -17.17 -6.87 -10.89
CA SER A 293 -16.59 -5.96 -11.89
C SER A 293 -17.44 -4.74 -12.24
N THR A 294 -18.37 -4.37 -11.36
CA THR A 294 -19.29 -3.22 -11.46
C THR A 294 -18.86 -2.02 -10.61
N GLU A 295 -18.03 -2.26 -9.60
CA GLU A 295 -17.72 -1.30 -8.52
C GLU A 295 -16.31 -1.56 -7.98
N PHE A 296 -15.72 -0.56 -7.33
CA PHE A 296 -14.46 -0.67 -6.61
C PHE A 296 -14.52 0.10 -5.29
N CYS A 297 -13.83 -0.39 -4.26
CA CYS A 297 -13.73 0.28 -2.97
C CYS A 297 -12.33 0.90 -2.80
N VAL A 298 -12.30 2.05 -2.12
CA VAL A 298 -11.10 2.84 -1.86
C VAL A 298 -11.07 3.22 -0.39
N VAL A 299 -9.90 3.05 0.26
CA VAL A 299 -9.63 3.49 1.64
C VAL A 299 -8.56 4.57 1.60
N TYR A 300 -8.90 5.76 2.08
CA TYR A 300 -8.10 6.98 1.88
C TYR A 300 -8.29 8.01 3.01
N GLY A 301 -7.41 9.02 3.02
CA GLY A 301 -7.42 10.11 3.97
C GLY A 301 -6.55 9.83 5.21
N PHE A 302 -6.42 10.81 6.10
CA PHE A 302 -5.72 10.63 7.37
C PHE A 302 -6.43 9.63 8.29
N MET A 303 -5.68 8.95 9.17
CA MET A 303 -6.23 7.99 10.12
C MET A 303 -7.04 8.68 11.22
N PRO A 304 -8.26 8.21 11.59
CA PRO A 304 -8.97 7.04 11.05
C PRO A 304 -9.50 7.25 9.61
N ALA A 305 -9.03 6.42 8.68
CA ALA A 305 -9.25 6.58 7.25
C ALA A 305 -10.72 6.36 6.84
N LYS A 306 -11.13 7.06 5.78
CA LYS A 306 -12.45 6.92 5.18
C LYS A 306 -12.45 5.75 4.19
N ALA A 307 -13.57 5.03 4.11
CA ALA A 307 -13.78 4.00 3.09
C ALA A 307 -15.03 4.32 2.25
N THR A 308 -14.89 4.29 0.93
CA THR A 308 -15.95 4.64 -0.03
C THR A 308 -16.03 3.61 -1.16
N LEU A 309 -17.24 3.24 -1.56
CA LEU A 309 -17.55 2.40 -2.72
C LEU A 309 -17.89 3.29 -3.92
N TYR A 310 -17.29 3.03 -5.07
CA TYR A 310 -17.45 3.79 -6.32
C TYR A 310 -17.95 2.91 -7.47
N ASN A 311 -18.73 3.48 -8.38
CA ASN A 311 -19.20 2.82 -9.61
C ASN A 311 -18.22 3.00 -10.79
N LEU A 312 -18.55 2.41 -11.96
CA LEU A 312 -17.78 2.58 -13.21
C LEU A 312 -17.79 4.01 -13.82
N LYS A 313 -18.46 4.99 -13.20
CA LYS A 313 -18.36 6.42 -13.56
C LYS A 313 -17.50 7.22 -12.57
N CYS A 314 -17.00 6.55 -11.51
CA CYS A 314 -16.37 7.16 -10.34
C CYS A 314 -17.32 8.01 -9.47
N ASP A 315 -18.64 7.78 -9.55
CA ASP A 315 -19.61 8.32 -8.59
C ASP A 315 -19.57 7.49 -7.28
N VAL A 316 -19.88 8.13 -6.15
CA VAL A 316 -20.00 7.47 -4.84
C VAL A 316 -21.31 6.67 -4.75
N VAL A 317 -21.21 5.37 -4.44
CA VAL A 317 -22.33 4.43 -4.27
C VAL A 317 -22.68 4.19 -2.80
N PHE A 318 -21.68 4.26 -1.93
CA PHE A 318 -21.82 4.11 -0.48
C PHE A 318 -20.57 4.62 0.24
N GLU A 319 -20.73 5.15 1.45
CA GLU A 319 -19.62 5.50 2.34
C GLU A 319 -19.73 4.69 3.64
N PHE A 320 -18.69 3.93 3.99
CA PHE A 320 -18.67 3.07 5.17
C PHE A 320 -18.23 3.85 6.44
N GLY A 321 -18.33 5.17 6.44
CA GLY A 321 -17.77 6.05 7.47
C GLY A 321 -16.23 6.03 7.53
N THR A 322 -15.69 6.49 8.66
CA THR A 322 -14.25 6.44 9.01
C THR A 322 -13.94 5.32 9.98
N GLY A 323 -12.74 4.76 9.92
CA GLY A 323 -12.30 3.68 10.80
C GLY A 323 -10.79 3.45 10.75
N ASN A 324 -10.27 2.61 11.64
CA ASN A 324 -8.84 2.27 11.67
C ASN A 324 -8.52 1.21 10.60
N ARG A 325 -8.66 1.60 9.32
CA ARG A 325 -8.65 0.72 8.14
C ARG A 325 -7.49 1.08 7.22
N ASN A 326 -6.68 0.11 6.80
CA ASN A 326 -5.65 0.28 5.76
C ASN A 326 -5.63 -0.82 4.70
N SER A 327 -6.55 -1.78 4.73
CA SER A 327 -6.60 -2.89 3.77
C SER A 327 -8.05 -3.28 3.45
N ILE A 328 -8.27 -3.78 2.23
CA ILE A 328 -9.59 -4.13 1.69
C ILE A 328 -9.52 -5.55 1.12
N TYR A 329 -10.47 -6.42 1.48
CA TYR A 329 -10.53 -7.79 0.98
C TYR A 329 -11.96 -8.16 0.61
N TYR A 330 -12.24 -8.30 -0.69
CA TYR A 330 -13.49 -8.87 -1.19
C TYR A 330 -13.44 -10.40 -1.12
N ASN A 331 -14.56 -11.06 -0.82
CA ASN A 331 -14.69 -12.50 -1.09
C ASN A 331 -14.92 -12.75 -2.59
N GLU A 332 -14.70 -13.98 -3.06
CA GLU A 332 -14.67 -14.33 -4.50
C GLU A 332 -15.97 -14.00 -5.26
N PHE A 333 -17.11 -13.94 -4.56
CA PHE A 333 -18.42 -13.59 -5.11
C PHE A 333 -18.72 -12.08 -5.13
N GLY A 334 -17.94 -11.28 -4.39
CA GLY A 334 -18.15 -9.84 -4.23
C GLY A 334 -19.42 -9.48 -3.47
N ASN A 335 -19.89 -10.35 -2.56
CA ASN A 335 -21.04 -10.08 -1.68
C ASN A 335 -20.63 -9.73 -0.23
N LEU A 336 -19.43 -10.16 0.19
CA LEU A 336 -18.83 -9.78 1.47
C LEU A 336 -17.54 -8.98 1.25
N LEU A 337 -17.33 -8.00 2.14
CA LEU A 337 -16.15 -7.15 2.18
C LEU A 337 -15.55 -7.16 3.59
N ILE A 338 -14.24 -7.26 3.69
CA ILE A 338 -13.49 -7.00 4.92
C ILE A 338 -12.70 -5.70 4.79
N PHE A 339 -12.79 -4.86 5.81
CA PHE A 339 -11.77 -3.84 6.08
C PHE A 339 -10.85 -4.34 7.18
N GLY A 340 -9.54 -4.32 6.91
CA GLY A 340 -8.49 -4.66 7.87
C GLY A 340 -7.70 -3.43 8.30
N GLY A 341 -7.32 -3.39 9.58
CA GLY A 341 -6.41 -2.42 10.17
C GLY A 341 -5.15 -3.09 10.69
N PHE A 342 -4.17 -3.33 9.82
CA PHE A 342 -3.00 -4.17 10.09
C PHE A 342 -1.66 -3.42 10.14
N GLY A 343 -0.61 -4.08 10.66
CA GLY A 343 0.71 -3.49 10.84
C GLY A 343 0.74 -2.50 12.00
N ASN A 344 0.79 -1.20 11.71
CA ASN A 344 0.84 -0.14 12.73
C ASN A 344 -0.53 0.14 13.40
N LEU A 345 -1.59 -0.56 12.97
CA LEU A 345 -2.96 -0.42 13.49
C LEU A 345 -3.34 -1.61 14.38
N PRO A 346 -4.32 -1.47 15.30
CA PRO A 346 -4.50 -2.43 16.40
C PRO A 346 -5.07 -3.82 16.04
N GLY A 347 -5.17 -4.17 14.76
CA GLY A 347 -5.71 -5.44 14.28
C GLY A 347 -7.24 -5.48 14.18
N TYR A 348 -7.91 -4.35 13.97
CA TYR A 348 -9.37 -4.33 13.78
C TYR A 348 -9.75 -4.94 12.42
N VAL A 349 -10.80 -5.75 12.41
CA VAL A 349 -11.35 -6.43 11.23
C VAL A 349 -12.86 -6.25 11.24
N GLU A 350 -13.37 -5.50 10.26
CA GLU A 350 -14.81 -5.27 10.07
C GLU A 350 -15.29 -6.12 8.88
N VAL A 351 -16.36 -6.90 9.06
CA VAL A 351 -16.99 -7.65 7.96
C VAL A 351 -18.31 -6.97 7.57
N TRP A 352 -18.50 -6.73 6.28
CA TRP A 352 -19.64 -6.01 5.71
C TRP A 352 -20.38 -6.84 4.65
N ASP A 353 -21.70 -6.87 4.73
CA ASP A 353 -22.63 -7.34 3.71
C ASP A 353 -22.83 -6.22 2.68
N LEU A 354 -22.37 -6.42 1.45
CA LEU A 354 -22.49 -5.43 0.36
C LEU A 354 -23.89 -5.41 -0.26
N ASN A 355 -24.61 -6.53 -0.26
CA ASN A 355 -25.99 -6.61 -0.76
C ASN A 355 -26.94 -5.80 0.13
N ARG A 356 -26.76 -5.89 1.46
CA ARG A 356 -27.56 -5.17 2.47
C ARG A 356 -26.95 -3.84 2.93
N LYS A 357 -25.72 -3.51 2.50
CA LYS A 357 -24.91 -2.35 2.92
C LYS A 357 -24.83 -2.19 4.45
N LYS A 358 -24.56 -3.30 5.16
CA LYS A 358 -24.52 -3.36 6.64
C LYS A 358 -23.31 -4.12 7.15
N GLN A 359 -22.74 -3.64 8.26
CA GLN A 359 -21.72 -4.37 9.02
C GLN A 359 -22.35 -5.61 9.66
N ILE A 360 -21.73 -6.78 9.47
CA ILE A 360 -22.14 -8.06 10.05
C ILE A 360 -21.50 -8.23 11.44
N THR A 361 -20.20 -7.93 11.54
CA THR A 361 -19.42 -8.14 12.75
C THR A 361 -18.19 -7.23 12.77
N GLU A 362 -17.60 -7.10 13.96
CA GLU A 362 -16.30 -6.50 14.21
C GLU A 362 -15.52 -7.45 15.12
N LEU A 363 -14.26 -7.72 14.77
CA LEU A 363 -13.35 -8.52 15.60
C LEU A 363 -11.95 -7.94 15.61
N ARG A 364 -11.11 -8.44 16.52
CA ARG A 364 -9.71 -8.02 16.65
C ARG A 364 -8.77 -9.19 16.39
N ALA A 365 -8.09 -9.15 15.26
CA ALA A 365 -6.98 -10.01 14.88
C ALA A 365 -5.67 -9.18 14.94
N PRO A 366 -5.04 -9.03 16.12
CA PRO A 366 -3.75 -8.36 16.24
C PRO A 366 -2.66 -9.10 15.45
N ASP A 367 -1.50 -8.46 15.27
CA ASP A 367 -0.27 -9.03 14.70
C ASP A 367 -0.35 -9.59 13.27
N THR A 368 -1.54 -9.58 12.65
CA THR A 368 -1.83 -10.18 11.35
C THR A 368 -1.02 -9.49 10.24
N THR A 369 -0.23 -10.28 9.51
CA THR A 369 0.59 -9.83 8.37
C THR A 369 -0.09 -10.13 7.03
N LEU A 370 -0.96 -11.14 6.99
CA LEU A 370 -1.67 -11.66 5.81
C LEU A 370 -3.14 -11.96 6.17
N LEU A 371 -4.08 -11.52 5.34
CA LEU A 371 -5.47 -11.97 5.36
C LEU A 371 -5.86 -12.47 3.97
N GLU A 372 -6.49 -13.64 3.89
CA GLU A 372 -7.01 -14.20 2.64
C GLU A 372 -8.39 -14.86 2.85
N TRP A 373 -9.38 -14.49 2.03
CA TRP A 373 -10.67 -15.19 1.99
C TRP A 373 -10.50 -16.63 1.49
N SER A 374 -11.23 -17.56 2.08
CA SER A 374 -11.42 -18.89 1.49
C SER A 374 -12.10 -18.75 0.12
N PRO A 375 -11.77 -19.60 -0.87
CA PRO A 375 -12.47 -19.61 -2.16
C PRO A 375 -13.97 -19.91 -2.01
N VAL A 376 -14.40 -20.57 -0.92
CA VAL A 376 -15.82 -20.83 -0.62
C VAL A 376 -16.53 -19.59 -0.04
N GLY A 377 -15.78 -18.54 0.32
CA GLY A 377 -16.30 -17.19 0.57
C GLY A 377 -17.08 -16.98 1.86
N ASP A 378 -17.21 -17.98 2.74
CA ASP A 378 -17.88 -17.92 4.04
C ASP A 378 -16.91 -17.85 5.24
N VAL A 379 -15.66 -18.26 5.05
CA VAL A 379 -14.56 -18.17 6.02
C VAL A 379 -13.37 -17.41 5.46
N PHE A 380 -12.54 -16.84 6.34
CA PHE A 380 -11.29 -16.17 5.98
C PHE A 380 -10.16 -16.53 6.94
N LEU A 381 -8.94 -16.49 6.41
CA LEU A 381 -7.69 -16.75 7.10
C LEU A 381 -7.07 -15.42 7.55
N THR A 382 -6.57 -15.36 8.77
CA THR A 382 -5.59 -14.36 9.22
C THR A 382 -4.32 -15.07 9.66
N ALA A 383 -3.17 -14.72 9.08
CA ALA A 383 -1.87 -15.30 9.44
C ALA A 383 -0.87 -14.24 9.89
N THR A 384 0.01 -14.65 10.80
CA THR A 384 1.15 -13.89 11.28
C THR A 384 2.41 -14.60 10.79
N THR A 385 3.10 -13.98 9.84
CA THR A 385 4.17 -14.60 9.06
C THR A 385 5.49 -13.85 9.15
N ALA A 386 6.55 -14.63 9.28
CA ALA A 386 7.92 -14.17 9.11
C ALA A 386 8.27 -13.95 7.62
N PRO A 387 9.24 -13.08 7.29
CA PRO A 387 10.09 -12.32 8.20
C PRO A 387 9.43 -11.04 8.76
N ARG A 388 8.23 -10.66 8.30
CA ARG A 388 7.58 -9.38 8.62
C ARG A 388 7.27 -9.23 10.11
N LEU A 389 6.78 -10.29 10.74
CA LEU A 389 6.69 -10.40 12.20
C LEU A 389 7.10 -11.82 12.61
N ARG A 390 7.88 -11.96 13.69
CA ARG A 390 8.36 -13.25 14.21
C ARG A 390 7.65 -13.66 15.51
N MET A 391 7.26 -12.69 16.34
CA MET A 391 6.35 -12.92 17.47
C MET A 391 4.98 -13.41 16.96
N SER A 392 4.26 -14.16 17.79
CA SER A 392 2.89 -14.61 17.50
C SER A 392 2.72 -15.39 16.17
N ASN A 393 3.77 -16.03 15.64
CA ASN A 393 3.71 -16.75 14.36
C ASN A 393 2.65 -17.88 14.39
N GLY A 394 1.93 -18.03 13.28
CA GLY A 394 0.79 -18.96 13.20
C GLY A 394 -0.35 -18.42 12.34
N PHE A 395 -1.49 -19.08 12.39
CA PHE A 395 -2.68 -18.68 11.65
C PHE A 395 -3.99 -19.00 12.37
N LYS A 396 -5.03 -18.23 12.04
CA LYS A 396 -6.38 -18.34 12.57
C LYS A 396 -7.39 -18.29 11.42
N ILE A 397 -8.47 -19.06 11.53
CA ILE A 397 -9.53 -19.14 10.52
C ILE A 397 -10.84 -18.71 11.16
N TRP A 398 -11.51 -17.74 10.55
CA TRP A 398 -12.71 -17.08 11.07
C TRP A 398 -13.88 -17.29 10.11
N HIS A 399 -15.08 -17.47 10.64
CA HIS A 399 -16.32 -17.34 9.88
C HIS A 399 -16.66 -15.86 9.68
N HIS A 400 -17.34 -15.51 8.59
CA HIS A 400 -17.76 -14.13 8.31
C HIS A 400 -18.68 -13.50 9.38
N THR A 401 -19.30 -14.32 10.25
CA THR A 401 -20.06 -13.85 11.44
C THR A 401 -19.16 -13.47 12.63
N GLY A 402 -17.85 -13.67 12.54
CA GLY A 402 -16.84 -13.35 13.56
C GLY A 402 -16.48 -14.52 14.48
N ALA A 403 -16.98 -15.71 14.20
CA ALA A 403 -16.65 -16.92 14.96
C ALA A 403 -15.24 -17.41 14.62
N LEU A 404 -14.37 -17.60 15.61
CA LEU A 404 -13.09 -18.29 15.43
C LEU A 404 -13.36 -19.79 15.25
N LEU A 405 -12.92 -20.38 14.14
CA LEU A 405 -13.15 -21.79 13.82
C LEU A 405 -11.91 -22.65 14.09
N HIS A 406 -10.71 -22.11 13.83
CA HIS A 406 -9.44 -22.80 14.04
C HIS A 406 -8.34 -21.80 14.37
N GLU A 407 -7.37 -22.23 15.18
CA GLU A 407 -6.22 -21.44 15.62
C GLU A 407 -5.02 -22.38 15.83
N THR A 408 -3.94 -22.10 15.10
CA THR A 408 -2.65 -22.78 15.20
C THR A 408 -1.58 -21.74 15.49
N HIS A 409 -0.91 -21.86 16.64
CA HIS A 409 0.35 -21.19 16.93
C HIS A 409 1.49 -22.02 16.36
N TRP A 410 2.43 -21.39 15.66
CA TRP A 410 3.58 -22.07 15.07
C TRP A 410 4.69 -22.28 16.14
N PRO A 411 5.46 -23.38 16.12
CA PRO A 411 6.45 -23.65 17.16
C PRO A 411 7.56 -22.59 17.23
N GLU A 412 7.93 -22.14 18.44
CA GLU A 412 8.82 -20.99 18.70
C GLU A 412 10.22 -21.04 18.05
N LYS A 413 10.65 -22.22 17.58
CA LYS A 413 11.95 -22.44 16.90
C LYS A 413 11.81 -22.58 15.38
N GLN A 414 10.63 -22.32 14.84
CA GLN A 414 10.29 -22.39 13.43
C GLN A 414 9.58 -21.10 13.01
N GLU A 415 9.67 -20.77 11.72
CA GLU A 415 9.05 -19.56 11.17
C GLU A 415 8.01 -19.96 10.13
N LEU A 416 6.79 -19.43 10.24
CA LEU A 416 5.75 -19.60 9.23
C LEU A 416 5.92 -18.48 8.20
N LEU A 417 6.28 -18.85 6.97
CA LEU A 417 6.67 -17.89 5.94
C LEU A 417 5.50 -17.52 5.04
N GLU A 418 4.62 -18.48 4.76
CA GLU A 418 3.50 -18.32 3.83
C GLU A 418 2.38 -19.31 4.12
N VAL A 419 1.14 -18.87 3.88
CA VAL A 419 -0.07 -19.69 3.94
C VAL A 419 -0.94 -19.28 2.75
N ILE A 420 -1.37 -20.24 1.93
CA ILE A 420 -2.23 -19.98 0.77
C ILE A 420 -3.40 -20.95 0.71
N TRP A 421 -4.60 -20.43 0.41
CA TRP A 421 -5.75 -21.28 0.09
C TRP A 421 -5.60 -21.97 -1.26
N GLN A 422 -6.03 -23.24 -1.32
CA GLN A 422 -6.33 -23.94 -2.56
C GLN A 422 -7.19 -23.07 -3.48
N LYS A 423 -6.82 -22.98 -4.77
CA LYS A 423 -7.58 -22.24 -5.79
C LYS A 423 -8.54 -23.17 -6.53
N TYR A 424 -9.51 -22.58 -7.22
CA TYR A 424 -10.56 -23.30 -7.96
C TYR A 424 -10.85 -22.55 -9.25
N ALA A 425 -11.14 -23.28 -10.33
CA ALA A 425 -11.53 -22.68 -11.59
C ALA A 425 -12.81 -21.81 -11.42
N PRO A 426 -12.91 -20.65 -12.11
CA PRO A 426 -14.08 -19.76 -12.02
C PRO A 426 -15.40 -20.49 -12.29
N GLY A 427 -16.40 -20.27 -11.43
CA GLY A 427 -17.74 -20.84 -11.58
C GLY A 427 -17.94 -22.25 -10.98
N VAL A 428 -16.87 -22.92 -10.51
CA VAL A 428 -17.00 -24.21 -9.80
C VAL A 428 -17.72 -24.05 -8.45
N LEU A 429 -17.47 -22.94 -7.75
CA LEU A 429 -18.06 -22.62 -6.46
C LEU A 429 -19.25 -21.67 -6.65
N LYS A 430 -20.32 -21.87 -5.85
CA LYS A 430 -21.56 -21.09 -5.89
C LYS A 430 -21.62 -20.09 -4.74
N GLU A 431 -22.22 -18.92 -4.96
CA GLU A 431 -22.40 -17.89 -3.94
C GLU A 431 -23.27 -18.44 -2.79
N ASN A 432 -22.71 -18.50 -1.58
CA ASN A 432 -23.42 -18.96 -0.38
C ASN A 432 -24.42 -17.89 0.08
N THR A 433 -25.61 -18.31 0.52
CA THR A 433 -26.58 -17.43 1.20
C THR A 433 -26.00 -16.90 2.52
N ILE A 434 -25.88 -15.58 2.66
CA ILE A 434 -25.38 -14.94 3.89
C ILE A 434 -26.44 -15.04 4.99
N THR A 435 -26.21 -15.92 5.97
CA THR A 435 -27.00 -16.03 7.20
C THR A 435 -26.35 -15.20 8.32
N ASN A 436 -27.16 -14.43 9.04
CA ASN A 436 -26.69 -13.62 10.17
C ASN A 436 -26.62 -14.43 11.49
N GLU A 437 -26.86 -15.74 11.42
CA GLU A 437 -26.84 -16.65 12.57
C GLU A 437 -25.40 -16.80 13.09
N LYS A 438 -25.18 -16.42 14.34
CA LYS A 438 -23.85 -16.49 14.95
C LYS A 438 -23.46 -17.94 15.17
N VAL A 439 -22.64 -18.47 14.26
CA VAL A 439 -21.96 -19.76 14.43
C VAL A 439 -21.14 -19.73 15.72
N GLU A 440 -21.28 -20.76 16.55
CA GLU A 440 -20.42 -20.95 17.72
C GLU A 440 -18.98 -21.27 17.29
N GLY A 441 -18.01 -20.63 17.95
CA GLY A 441 -16.58 -20.75 17.66
C GLY A 441 -15.75 -21.05 18.90
N ILE A 442 -14.48 -21.42 18.69
CA ILE A 442 -13.54 -21.74 19.75
C ILE A 442 -13.07 -20.47 20.49
N ALA A 443 -12.74 -20.62 21.78
CA ALA A 443 -12.06 -19.56 22.52
C ALA A 443 -10.59 -19.44 22.07
N SER A 444 -10.14 -18.21 21.78
CA SER A 444 -8.75 -17.90 21.41
C SER A 444 -7.79 -18.24 22.55
N LYS A 445 -6.78 -19.08 22.27
CA LYS A 445 -5.70 -19.45 23.19
C LYS A 445 -4.65 -18.36 23.38
N THR A 446 -4.52 -17.40 22.45
CA THR A 446 -3.73 -16.18 22.70
C THR A 446 -4.27 -15.47 23.95
N PRO A 447 -3.47 -15.23 25.00
CA PRO A 447 -3.89 -14.45 26.15
C PRO A 447 -4.35 -13.06 25.72
N GLN A 448 -5.58 -12.67 26.05
CA GLN A 448 -5.93 -11.25 25.99
C GLN A 448 -5.10 -10.51 27.04
N GLU A 449 -4.33 -9.50 26.62
CA GLU A 449 -3.71 -8.57 27.55
C GLU A 449 -4.79 -8.05 28.51
N SER A 450 -4.62 -8.32 29.80
CA SER A 450 -5.56 -7.85 30.80
C SER A 450 -5.66 -6.33 30.70
N LYS A 451 -6.87 -5.76 30.84
CA LYS A 451 -7.09 -4.30 30.81
C LYS A 451 -6.56 -3.60 32.08
N GLN A 452 -5.50 -4.13 32.69
CA GLN A 452 -4.71 -3.46 33.72
C GLN A 452 -4.02 -2.24 33.11
N LYS A 453 -4.70 -1.10 33.26
CA LYS A 453 -4.20 0.25 32.99
C LYS A 453 -2.79 0.39 33.55
N TYR A 454 -1.78 0.45 32.67
CA TYR A 454 -0.37 0.51 33.04
C TYR A 454 -0.12 1.61 34.09
N VAL A 455 0.30 1.20 35.29
CA VAL A 455 0.66 2.10 36.39
C VAL A 455 2.16 2.37 36.29
N PRO A 456 2.59 3.61 36.00
CA PRO A 456 4.01 3.97 35.98
C PRO A 456 4.69 3.63 37.32
N PRO A 457 5.97 3.21 37.34
CA PRO A 457 6.65 2.73 38.55
C PRO A 457 6.50 3.63 39.79
N GLY A 458 6.53 4.96 39.62
CA GLY A 458 6.37 5.93 40.71
C GLY A 458 4.98 5.98 41.37
N MET A 459 3.96 5.31 40.82
CA MET A 459 2.64 5.13 41.43
C MET A 459 2.42 3.73 42.03
N ARG A 460 3.41 2.82 41.93
CA ARG A 460 3.25 1.45 42.46
C ARG A 460 3.23 1.40 43.99
N ASN A 461 3.93 2.33 44.65
CA ASN A 461 4.03 2.41 46.12
C ASN A 461 2.83 3.11 46.79
N SER A 462 1.83 3.58 46.03
CA SER A 462 0.60 4.18 46.59
C SER A 462 -0.62 3.25 46.51
N ILE A 463 -0.42 1.97 46.17
CA ILE A 463 -1.50 0.97 46.00
C ILE A 463 -1.12 -0.34 46.71
N SER A 464 -0.96 -0.27 48.04
CA SER A 464 -0.69 -1.42 48.90
C SER A 464 -1.38 -1.29 50.26
N GLY A 465 -2.71 -1.32 50.26
CA GLY A 465 -3.53 -1.34 51.48
C GLY A 465 -5.00 -1.06 51.19
N GLY A 466 -5.90 -1.86 51.79
CA GLY A 466 -7.35 -1.66 51.74
C GLY A 466 -8.08 -2.51 50.69
N SER A 467 -9.06 -3.27 51.16
CA SER A 467 -10.03 -4.05 50.37
C SER A 467 -11.40 -3.37 50.38
N GLY A 468 -12.19 -3.58 49.32
CA GLY A 468 -13.65 -3.51 49.39
C GLY A 468 -14.31 -2.16 49.08
N GLU A 469 -15.20 -2.22 48.08
CA GLU A 469 -16.47 -1.49 47.94
C GLU A 469 -16.54 0.05 47.85
N THR A 470 -17.31 0.48 46.83
CA THR A 470 -18.14 1.69 46.69
C THR A 470 -17.75 2.99 47.41
N ALA A 471 -17.40 4.02 46.62
CA ALA A 471 -18.06 5.34 46.69
C ALA A 471 -17.80 6.19 45.42
N ASN A 472 -18.77 7.01 45.03
CA ASN A 472 -18.56 8.15 44.13
C ASN A 472 -18.12 9.40 44.92
N HIS A 473 -17.49 10.36 44.24
CA HIS A 473 -17.14 11.70 44.73
C HIS A 473 -16.14 11.80 45.91
N ALA A 474 -14.86 11.97 45.58
CA ALA A 474 -13.90 12.71 46.41
C ALA A 474 -13.07 13.67 45.52
N ALA A 475 -12.81 14.88 46.00
CA ALA A 475 -12.01 15.87 45.27
C ALA A 475 -10.49 15.59 45.42
N SER A 476 -9.68 16.03 44.45
CA SER A 476 -8.24 15.75 44.46
C SER A 476 -7.50 16.51 45.57
N VAL A 477 -7.22 15.84 46.68
CA VAL A 477 -6.25 16.31 47.68
C VAL A 477 -4.85 16.14 47.11
N ARG A 478 -4.23 17.24 46.66
CA ARG A 478 -2.80 17.26 46.33
C ARG A 478 -1.97 17.40 47.61
N ALA A 479 -0.81 16.76 47.63
CA ALA A 479 0.08 16.72 48.79
C ALA A 479 0.50 18.13 49.27
N PRO A 480 0.75 18.31 50.58
CA PRO A 480 1.25 19.58 51.13
C PRO A 480 2.62 19.97 50.55
N ILE A 481 2.90 21.28 50.55
CA ILE A 481 4.24 21.80 50.29
C ILE A 481 5.07 21.60 51.58
N PRO A 482 6.26 20.96 51.52
CA PRO A 482 7.10 20.79 52.71
C PRO A 482 7.46 22.14 53.38
N GLY A 483 7.38 22.18 54.71
CA GLY A 483 7.82 23.33 55.52
C GLY A 483 6.70 24.28 56.01
N LEU A 484 5.43 24.03 55.71
CA LEU A 484 4.30 24.87 56.16
C LEU A 484 3.15 24.03 56.76
N PRO A 485 2.35 24.57 57.73
CA PRO A 485 1.22 23.85 58.31
C PRO A 485 0.11 23.52 57.29
N PRO A 486 -0.61 22.39 57.46
CA PRO A 486 -1.75 22.04 56.61
C PRO A 486 -2.83 23.12 56.59
N GLY A 487 -3.20 23.57 55.38
CA GLY A 487 -4.32 24.50 55.16
C GLY A 487 -3.92 25.86 54.55
N TYR A 488 -2.65 26.26 54.64
CA TYR A 488 -2.20 27.55 54.07
C TYR A 488 -2.31 27.56 52.53
N ARG A 489 -2.92 28.61 51.96
CA ARG A 489 -3.11 28.78 50.49
C ARG A 489 -2.51 30.10 50.02
N SER A 490 -1.81 30.09 48.89
CA SER A 490 -1.31 31.33 48.29
C SER A 490 -2.44 32.20 47.72
N SER A 491 -2.25 33.52 47.75
CA SER A 491 -3.17 34.50 47.14
C SER A 491 -3.38 34.25 45.62
N VAL A 492 -2.33 33.80 44.93
CA VAL A 492 -2.34 33.45 43.50
C VAL A 492 -3.27 32.27 43.18
N GLN A 493 -3.47 31.34 44.12
CA GLN A 493 -4.42 30.24 43.95
C GLN A 493 -5.88 30.71 44.16
N GLN A 494 -6.14 31.54 45.17
CA GLN A 494 -7.49 32.08 45.43
C GLN A 494 -8.05 32.87 44.23
N ALA A 495 -7.18 33.55 43.48
CA ALA A 495 -7.55 34.28 42.27
C ALA A 495 -7.99 33.38 41.10
N LYS A 496 -7.49 32.14 41.02
CA LYS A 496 -7.82 31.20 39.92
C LYS A 496 -9.17 30.52 40.15
N ASP A 497 -9.44 30.07 41.38
CA ASP A 497 -10.70 29.40 41.75
C ASP A 497 -11.93 30.29 41.46
N LYS A 498 -11.85 31.60 41.78
CA LYS A 498 -12.90 32.59 41.46
C LYS A 498 -13.18 32.72 39.95
N LYS A 499 -12.17 32.53 39.09
CA LYS A 499 -12.32 32.63 37.63
C LYS A 499 -12.96 31.38 37.00
N GLN A 500 -12.81 30.20 37.61
CA GLN A 500 -13.49 28.98 37.15
C GLN A 500 -14.97 28.93 37.57
N LYS A 501 -15.32 29.42 38.77
CA LYS A 501 -16.68 29.30 39.31
C LYS A 501 -17.77 30.05 38.51
N ASN A 502 -17.39 31.07 37.72
CA ASN A 502 -18.31 31.81 36.85
C ASN A 502 -18.55 31.20 35.45
N LYS A 503 -17.88 30.11 35.06
CA LYS A 503 -18.04 29.52 33.71
C LYS A 503 -19.07 28.39 33.61
N ASN A 504 -19.47 27.78 34.73
CA ASN A 504 -20.44 26.68 34.75
C ASN A 504 -21.74 27.09 35.46
N LYS A 505 -22.71 27.61 34.70
CA LYS A 505 -24.12 27.67 35.12
C LYS A 505 -25.01 27.30 33.92
N PRO A 506 -25.85 26.25 33.99
CA PRO A 506 -26.66 25.82 32.84
C PRO A 506 -27.72 26.84 32.43
N LYS A 507 -28.12 26.80 31.15
CA LYS A 507 -29.40 27.36 30.68
C LYS A 507 -30.52 26.33 30.92
N ALA A 508 -31.74 26.81 31.18
CA ALA A 508 -32.96 26.02 31.12
C ALA A 508 -34.12 26.90 30.61
N SER A 509 -35.02 26.27 29.86
CA SER A 509 -36.38 26.69 29.54
C SER A 509 -37.32 25.55 30.00
N GLU A 510 -38.63 25.68 30.17
CA GLU A 510 -39.58 26.76 29.89
C GLU A 510 -40.80 26.58 30.84
N GLY A 511 -41.65 27.58 31.08
CA GLY A 511 -42.86 27.38 31.91
C GLY A 511 -43.53 28.63 32.48
N GLN A 512 -44.74 28.92 31.99
CA GLN A 512 -45.61 30.07 32.25
C GLN A 512 -45.81 30.54 33.72
N GLY A 513 -45.96 31.86 33.88
CA GLY A 513 -46.50 32.55 35.08
C GLY A 513 -46.73 34.04 34.77
N ASN A 514 -47.82 34.65 35.25
CA ASN A 514 -48.33 35.94 34.73
C ASN A 514 -48.64 36.95 35.85
N GLN A 515 -48.21 38.22 35.72
CA GLN A 515 -49.02 39.43 36.00
C GLN A 515 -48.25 40.78 35.81
N ASN A 516 -49.06 41.85 35.71
CA ASN A 516 -48.73 43.24 35.35
C ASN A 516 -47.70 43.98 36.24
N ASN A 517 -46.94 44.92 35.64
CA ASN A 517 -47.24 46.36 35.78
C ASN A 517 -46.53 47.28 34.76
N LYS A 518 -47.18 48.41 34.47
CA LYS A 518 -46.69 49.63 33.75
C LYS A 518 -46.45 50.75 34.80
N PRO A 519 -45.90 51.97 34.52
CA PRO A 519 -46.07 52.76 33.27
C PRO A 519 -44.87 53.59 32.75
N THR A 520 -44.96 54.05 31.49
CA THR A 520 -44.39 55.31 30.90
C THR A 520 -42.85 55.56 30.95
N ASN A 521 -42.20 56.31 30.04
CA ASN A 521 -42.65 57.14 28.90
C ASN A 521 -41.52 57.26 27.83
N GLY A 522 -41.83 57.70 26.61
CA GLY A 522 -40.83 58.28 25.68
C GLY A 522 -40.56 57.54 24.35
N THR A 523 -41.09 58.11 23.26
CA THR A 523 -40.76 57.88 21.82
C THR A 523 -40.61 59.26 21.13
N PRO A 524 -40.24 59.41 19.84
CA PRO A 524 -39.86 58.44 18.78
C PRO A 524 -38.32 58.56 18.48
N ASN A 525 -37.70 58.34 17.31
CA ASN A 525 -38.02 57.97 15.91
C ASN A 525 -36.72 57.36 15.29
N ASN A 526 -36.61 56.74 14.10
CA ASN A 526 -37.49 56.42 12.96
C ASN A 526 -37.53 54.84 12.80
N ARG A 527 -38.09 54.13 11.81
CA ARG A 527 -38.36 54.29 10.36
C ARG A 527 -37.09 54.26 9.45
N ALA A 528 -37.03 53.52 8.34
CA ALA A 528 -37.95 52.51 7.79
C ALA A 528 -37.28 51.56 6.76
N THR A 529 -37.91 50.40 6.49
CA THR A 529 -38.18 49.72 5.18
C THR A 529 -37.20 49.84 3.98
N SER A 530 -37.04 48.83 3.10
CA SER A 530 -37.60 47.46 2.99
C SER A 530 -36.90 46.64 1.88
N ALA A 531 -37.28 45.37 1.71
CA ALA A 531 -36.79 44.44 0.69
C ALA A 531 -37.13 44.82 -0.78
N GLY A 532 -36.45 44.17 -1.73
CA GLY A 532 -36.78 44.14 -3.15
C GLY A 532 -35.83 43.23 -3.96
N ALA A 533 -36.35 42.45 -4.91
CA ALA A 533 -35.59 41.57 -5.80
C ALA A 533 -35.81 41.96 -7.28
N GLY A 534 -34.95 41.52 -8.22
CA GLY A 534 -35.17 41.75 -9.65
C GLY A 534 -34.09 41.22 -10.59
N ASN A 535 -34.51 40.61 -11.72
CA ASN A 535 -33.67 40.11 -12.82
C ASN A 535 -33.60 41.13 -13.99
N SER A 536 -32.45 41.21 -14.69
CA SER A 536 -32.32 41.49 -16.14
C SER A 536 -30.83 41.50 -16.52
N THR A 537 -30.25 40.63 -17.38
CA THR A 537 -30.40 40.40 -18.84
C THR A 537 -29.85 41.50 -19.77
N GLY A 538 -28.93 41.09 -20.67
CA GLY A 538 -28.28 41.94 -21.70
C GLY A 538 -26.83 42.35 -21.32
N GLY A 539 -25.81 42.26 -22.18
CA GLY A 539 -25.69 41.61 -23.49
C GLY A 539 -25.15 42.53 -24.60
N ASN A 540 -23.91 42.33 -25.05
CA ASN A 540 -23.46 42.77 -26.38
C ASN A 540 -22.22 42.00 -26.89
N GLN A 541 -21.93 42.11 -28.18
CA GLN A 541 -20.75 41.55 -28.88
C GLN A 541 -19.79 42.68 -29.27
N GLU A 542 -18.48 42.39 -29.40
CA GLU A 542 -17.69 42.89 -30.55
C GLU A 542 -16.34 42.15 -30.74
N LYS A 543 -15.59 42.47 -31.80
CA LYS A 543 -14.59 41.58 -32.42
C LYS A 543 -13.54 42.35 -33.24
N LYS A 544 -12.26 41.93 -33.20
CA LYS A 544 -11.09 42.45 -33.99
C LYS A 544 -10.55 43.83 -33.51
N SER A 545 -9.29 44.23 -33.73
CA SER A 545 -8.06 43.53 -34.17
C SER A 545 -6.75 44.31 -33.89
N ARG A 546 -5.63 43.57 -33.77
CA ARG A 546 -4.19 43.89 -34.04
C ARG A 546 -3.75 45.32 -34.40
N PRO A 547 -2.50 45.66 -33.99
CA PRO A 547 -1.42 45.78 -34.99
C PRO A 547 -0.36 44.65 -34.99
N LYS A 548 0.60 44.74 -35.93
CA LYS A 548 1.86 43.98 -36.02
C LYS A 548 2.99 44.98 -36.32
N THR A 549 4.17 44.79 -35.73
CA THR A 549 5.43 45.25 -36.35
C THR A 549 6.62 44.39 -35.91
N ALA A 550 7.60 44.31 -36.81
CA ALA A 550 8.96 43.76 -36.67
C ALA A 550 9.91 44.81 -37.35
N PRO A 551 11.26 44.69 -37.42
CA PRO A 551 12.08 43.49 -37.31
C PRO A 551 13.35 43.63 -36.44
N ASN A 552 14.23 42.63 -36.54
CA ASN A 552 15.57 42.54 -35.92
C ASN A 552 16.61 43.42 -36.65
N PRO A 553 17.78 43.70 -36.02
CA PRO A 553 19.03 43.27 -36.66
C PRO A 553 20.09 42.69 -35.69
N ASN A 554 21.10 42.02 -36.25
CA ASN A 554 22.22 41.37 -35.54
C ASN A 554 23.53 41.58 -36.33
N PRO A 555 24.68 41.75 -35.65
CA PRO A 555 26.00 41.28 -36.14
C PRO A 555 26.67 40.33 -35.12
N LEU A 556 27.16 39.14 -35.52
CA LEU A 556 28.56 38.85 -35.92
C LEU A 556 29.56 39.08 -34.76
N ALA A 557 30.18 38.04 -34.15
CA ALA A 557 31.20 37.09 -34.67
C ALA A 557 32.59 37.75 -34.88
N GLN A 558 33.74 37.10 -34.72
CA GLN A 558 34.06 35.66 -34.48
C GLN A 558 34.40 35.40 -32.98
N GLU A 559 35.31 34.55 -32.44
CA GLU A 559 36.38 33.67 -32.96
C GLU A 559 36.79 32.59 -31.91
N GLU A 560 37.70 31.66 -32.24
CA GLU A 560 38.24 30.60 -31.35
C GLU A 560 39.60 30.98 -30.72
N ASN A 561 39.93 30.38 -29.57
CA ASN A 561 41.34 30.18 -29.16
C ASN A 561 41.50 29.05 -28.11
N ALA A 562 42.66 28.40 -28.08
CA ALA A 562 42.82 27.10 -27.41
C ALA A 562 43.94 27.02 -26.35
N THR A 563 43.58 26.57 -25.14
CA THR A 563 44.47 26.03 -24.07
C THR A 563 45.52 26.97 -23.45
N PRO A 564 45.75 26.86 -22.12
CA PRO A 564 46.85 25.98 -21.66
C PRO A 564 46.40 24.97 -20.56
N PRO A 565 47.19 23.90 -20.32
CA PRO A 565 46.89 22.91 -19.27
C PRO A 565 47.19 23.43 -17.86
N ALA A 566 46.30 23.16 -16.92
CA ALA A 566 46.51 23.48 -15.50
C ALA A 566 47.34 22.39 -14.79
N ALA A 567 48.31 22.82 -13.97
CA ALA A 567 49.30 21.99 -13.30
C ALA A 567 48.72 20.92 -12.34
N PRO A 568 49.45 19.83 -12.04
CA PRO A 568 49.00 18.79 -11.12
C PRO A 568 48.73 19.34 -9.71
N LYS A 569 47.62 18.89 -9.11
CA LYS A 569 47.29 19.21 -7.71
C LYS A 569 48.36 18.61 -6.78
N PRO A 570 48.89 19.35 -5.81
CA PRO A 570 49.88 18.81 -4.88
C PRO A 570 49.27 17.68 -4.05
N THR A 571 49.99 16.57 -3.96
CA THR A 571 49.63 15.43 -3.13
C THR A 571 49.68 15.83 -1.66
N GLN A 572 48.51 15.98 -1.03
CA GLN A 572 48.44 16.07 0.43
C GLN A 572 48.96 14.75 1.00
N LYS A 573 50.06 14.82 1.77
CA LYS A 573 50.49 13.72 2.63
C LYS A 573 49.35 13.43 3.61
N GLY A 574 48.71 12.27 3.47
CA GLY A 574 47.71 11.80 4.43
C GLY A 574 48.36 11.55 5.79
N SER A 575 47.57 11.62 6.87
CA SER A 575 48.07 11.54 8.25
C SER A 575 48.53 10.15 8.71
N GLY A 576 48.65 9.19 7.78
CA GLY A 576 48.87 7.75 8.06
C GLY A 576 47.61 7.03 8.56
N ASP A 577 46.64 7.77 9.11
CA ASP A 577 45.44 7.24 9.76
C ASP A 577 44.15 7.52 8.92
N PRO A 578 43.49 6.48 8.40
CA PRO A 578 42.23 6.62 7.64
C PRO A 578 41.05 7.23 8.41
N GLU A 579 41.05 7.21 9.75
CA GLU A 579 40.04 7.87 10.57
C GLU A 579 40.28 9.36 10.71
N LYS A 580 41.52 9.78 10.99
CA LYS A 580 41.90 11.20 11.02
C LYS A 580 41.61 11.87 9.69
N ASP A 581 42.01 11.26 8.58
CA ASP A 581 41.75 11.80 7.24
C ASP A 581 40.25 11.93 6.94
N LYS A 582 39.39 11.04 7.47
CA LYS A 582 37.91 11.18 7.39
C LYS A 582 37.40 12.32 8.26
N LYS A 583 37.85 12.43 9.52
CA LYS A 583 37.47 13.50 10.47
C LYS A 583 37.85 14.88 9.90
N ILE A 584 39.08 15.02 9.40
CA ILE A 584 39.57 16.23 8.73
C ILE A 584 38.71 16.59 7.51
N LYS A 585 38.36 15.64 6.64
CA LYS A 585 37.48 15.89 5.49
C LYS A 585 36.09 16.37 5.91
N ASN A 586 35.51 15.77 6.95
CA ASN A 586 34.20 16.16 7.48
C ASN A 586 34.19 17.57 8.10
N ILE A 587 35.23 17.94 8.86
CA ILE A 587 35.33 19.28 9.46
C ILE A 587 35.56 20.35 8.37
N ASN A 588 36.42 20.07 7.37
CA ASN A 588 36.57 20.96 6.21
C ASN A 588 35.26 21.18 5.43
N LYS A 589 34.35 20.18 5.39
CA LYS A 589 33.02 20.36 4.81
C LYS A 589 32.17 21.30 5.67
N LYS A 590 32.05 21.06 6.98
CA LYS A 590 31.31 21.93 7.90
C LYS A 590 31.77 23.40 7.82
N LEU A 591 33.08 23.65 7.74
CA LEU A 591 33.63 25.01 7.63
C LEU A 591 33.28 25.70 6.30
N LYS A 592 33.16 24.96 5.19
CA LYS A 592 32.65 25.51 3.92
C LYS A 592 31.17 25.85 4.01
N ASP A 593 30.37 24.96 4.62
CA ASP A 593 28.94 25.18 4.82
C ASP A 593 28.70 26.43 5.71
N ILE A 594 29.53 26.65 6.74
CA ILE A 594 29.49 27.86 7.58
C ILE A 594 29.92 29.11 6.79
N LYS A 595 30.95 29.06 5.93
CA LYS A 595 31.33 30.21 5.09
C LYS A 595 30.16 30.67 4.20
N LEU A 596 29.42 29.74 3.62
CA LEU A 596 28.23 30.05 2.84
C LEU A 596 27.10 30.67 3.69
N LEU A 597 26.98 30.31 4.97
CA LEU A 597 26.06 30.97 5.90
C LEU A 597 26.51 32.39 6.27
N LYS A 598 27.81 32.64 6.43
CA LYS A 598 28.36 34.00 6.62
C LYS A 598 28.09 34.89 5.40
N GLU A 599 28.38 34.39 4.20
CA GLU A 599 28.11 35.12 2.94
C GLU A 599 26.60 35.40 2.74
N LYS A 600 25.70 34.56 3.28
CA LYS A 600 24.25 34.83 3.32
C LYS A 600 23.89 35.92 4.34
N ASN A 601 24.48 35.87 5.53
CA ASN A 601 24.28 36.88 6.57
C ASN A 601 24.77 38.27 6.14
N GLU A 602 25.91 38.33 5.44
CA GLU A 602 26.48 39.56 4.85
C GLU A 602 25.59 40.13 3.73
N ARG A 603 24.84 39.30 3.00
CA ARG A 603 23.80 39.73 2.05
C ARG A 603 22.47 40.11 2.72
N GLY A 604 22.37 40.09 4.05
CA GLY A 604 21.15 40.43 4.79
C GLY A 604 20.05 39.37 4.75
N GLU A 605 20.35 38.13 4.33
CA GLU A 605 19.40 37.02 4.39
C GLU A 605 19.12 36.66 5.87
N LYS A 606 17.85 36.61 6.28
CA LYS A 606 17.47 36.21 7.66
C LYS A 606 17.81 34.73 7.90
N LEU A 607 18.85 34.48 8.69
CA LEU A 607 19.22 33.14 9.14
C LEU A 607 18.30 32.63 10.26
N GLU A 608 18.03 31.32 10.27
CA GLU A 608 17.34 30.66 11.38
C GLU A 608 18.26 30.49 12.60
N GLN A 609 17.67 30.38 13.80
CA GLN A 609 18.41 30.18 15.05
C GLN A 609 19.39 28.99 15.00
N THR A 610 19.01 27.90 14.33
CA THR A 610 19.84 26.70 14.11
C THR A 610 21.04 26.95 13.19
N GLN A 611 20.93 27.92 12.28
CA GLN A 611 21.98 28.31 11.35
C GLN A 611 22.96 29.29 12.02
N ILE A 612 22.45 30.19 12.89
CA ILE A 612 23.26 31.05 13.76
C ILE A 612 24.09 30.20 14.74
N ILE A 613 23.49 29.18 15.37
CA ILE A 613 24.22 28.25 16.25
C ILE A 613 25.35 27.52 15.50
N LYS A 614 25.10 27.05 14.26
CA LYS A 614 26.13 26.45 13.39
C LYS A 614 27.25 27.44 13.06
N MET A 615 26.92 28.69 12.73
CA MET A 615 27.91 29.74 12.46
C MET A 615 28.81 30.00 13.68
N ASN A 616 28.24 30.03 14.89
CA ASN A 616 29.00 30.24 16.12
C ASN A 616 29.97 29.08 16.46
N SER A 617 29.69 27.85 16.00
CA SER A 617 30.57 26.68 16.20
C SER A 617 31.90 26.71 15.41
N GLU A 618 32.10 27.70 14.53
CA GLU A 618 33.27 27.79 13.65
C GLU A 618 34.61 27.78 14.41
N ALA A 619 34.68 28.50 15.55
CA ALA A 619 35.89 28.59 16.34
C ALA A 619 36.32 27.24 16.95
N GLU A 620 35.35 26.43 17.37
CA GLU A 620 35.58 25.08 17.90
C GLU A 620 36.04 24.13 16.78
N LEU A 621 35.39 24.18 15.62
CA LEU A 621 35.75 23.37 14.44
C LEU A 621 37.15 23.72 13.91
N ILE A 622 37.55 25.00 13.96
CA ILE A 622 38.93 25.43 13.61
C ILE A 622 39.94 24.90 14.66
N LYS A 623 39.57 24.89 15.95
CA LYS A 623 40.43 24.35 17.03
C LYS A 623 40.59 22.83 16.89
N GLU A 624 39.51 22.10 16.62
CA GLU A 624 39.49 20.65 16.34
C GLU A 624 40.36 20.32 15.10
N LEU A 625 40.21 21.08 14.01
CA LEU A 625 40.99 20.90 12.79
C LEU A 625 42.47 21.25 12.93
N LYS A 626 42.84 22.14 13.87
CA LYS A 626 44.24 22.36 14.25
C LYS A 626 44.78 21.18 15.04
N ALA A 627 44.07 20.71 16.08
CA ALA A 627 44.49 19.55 16.87
C ALA A 627 44.71 18.29 16.00
N LEU A 628 43.78 18.00 15.08
CA LEU A 628 43.88 16.88 14.13
C LEU A 628 44.96 17.05 13.04
N LYS A 629 45.68 18.18 13.01
CA LYS A 629 46.85 18.42 12.13
C LYS A 629 48.18 18.48 12.88
N THR A 630 48.15 18.53 14.20
CA THR A 630 49.33 18.56 15.08
C THR A 630 49.55 17.21 15.78
N SER A 631 48.62 16.25 15.61
CA SER A 631 48.69 14.88 16.16
C SER A 631 48.57 13.81 15.09
#